data_AF-A0A931Y6X3-F1
#
_entry.id   AF-A0A931Y6X3-F1
#
_cell.length_a   1.000
_cell.length_b   1.000
_cell.length_c   1.000
_cell.angle_alpha   90.00
_cell.angle_beta   90.00
_cell.angle_gamma   90.00
#
_symmetry.space_group_name_H-M   'P 1'
#
loop_
_entity.id
_entity.type
_entity.pdbx_description
1 polymer ?
#
loop_
_entity_poly.entity_id
_entity_poly.type
_entity_poly.pdbx_seq_one_letter_code
_entity_poly.pdbx_strand_id
1 'polypeptide(L)'
;CSDDRLSSVDKAGVSSSCTPYRCGADGNCLKACATSDDCAPGTVCDATVKACVGVAAATEDDGGGCAIGSRSSPRSFGAALAALLLAGVLRRRSRRAGRAGEGTQLPG
;
A
#
# COMPACT_ATOMS: atom_id res chain seq x y z
N CYS A 1 -9.12 28.73 20.99
CA CYS A 1 -8.61 28.24 19.71
C CYS A 1 -9.23 29.07 18.57
N SER A 2 -8.50 29.27 17.47
CA SER A 2 -9.01 29.90 16.24
C SER A 2 -10.13 29.06 15.61
N ASP A 3 -10.96 29.69 14.79
CA ASP A 3 -12.07 29.05 14.06
C ASP A 3 -11.58 27.87 13.19
N ASP A 4 -10.43 28.03 12.54
CA ASP A 4 -9.80 27.03 11.67
C ASP A 4 -9.22 25.82 12.44
N ARG A 5 -9.20 25.90 13.78
CA ARG A 5 -8.59 24.92 14.69
C ARG A 5 -7.08 24.71 14.53
N LEU A 6 -6.38 25.62 13.86
CA LEU A 6 -4.93 25.54 13.61
C LEU A 6 -4.06 26.31 14.61
N SER A 7 -4.67 27.16 15.45
CA SER A 7 -3.94 27.92 16.45
C SER A 7 -4.68 27.96 17.77
N SER A 8 -3.95 27.73 18.87
CA SER A 8 -4.46 27.93 20.22
C SER A 8 -4.26 29.39 20.62
N VAL A 9 -5.26 29.99 21.24
CA VAL A 9 -5.19 31.37 21.75
C VAL A 9 -5.27 31.28 23.25
N ASP A 10 -4.27 31.81 23.94
CA ASP A 10 -4.23 31.81 25.41
C ASP A 10 -5.12 32.91 26.01
N LYS A 11 -5.14 32.98 27.35
CA LYS A 11 -5.94 33.99 28.08
C LYS A 11 -5.45 35.42 27.87
N ALA A 12 -4.21 35.61 27.41
CA ALA A 12 -3.65 36.92 27.07
C ALA A 12 -3.93 37.31 25.61
N GLY A 13 -4.59 36.44 24.83
CA GLY A 13 -4.87 36.67 23.42
C GLY A 13 -3.70 36.31 22.49
N VAL A 14 -2.66 35.64 23.00
CA VAL A 14 -1.51 35.23 22.20
C VAL A 14 -1.84 33.94 21.46
N SER A 15 -1.69 33.96 20.13
CA SER A 15 -1.94 32.82 19.26
C SER A 15 -0.67 32.00 19.05
N SER A 16 -0.77 30.68 19.24
CA SER A 16 0.30 29.71 19.03
C SER A 16 -0.14 28.67 18.00
N SER A 17 0.72 28.37 17.03
CA SER A 17 0.44 27.35 16.01
C SER A 17 0.37 25.95 16.62
N CYS A 18 -0.64 25.18 16.23
CA CYS A 18 -0.82 23.80 16.67
C CYS A 18 -0.21 22.77 15.71
N THR A 19 0.28 23.17 14.53
CA THR A 19 0.86 22.28 13.52
C THR A 19 1.94 21.37 14.14
N PRO A 20 1.90 20.04 13.94
CA PRO A 20 1.09 19.31 12.95
C PRO A 20 -0.32 18.89 13.40
N TYR A 21 -0.76 19.31 14.58
CA TYR A 21 -2.05 18.94 15.16
C TYR A 21 -3.08 20.08 15.06
N ARG A 22 -4.35 19.74 15.25
CA ARG A 22 -5.43 20.71 15.46
C ARG A 22 -5.68 20.93 16.96
N CYS A 23 -6.43 21.97 17.29
CA CYS A 23 -6.95 22.13 18.64
C CYS A 23 -8.00 21.06 18.98
N GLY A 24 -7.95 20.58 20.22
CA GLY A 24 -9.00 19.76 20.83
C GLY A 24 -10.21 20.57 21.26
N ALA A 25 -11.22 19.88 21.78
CA ALA A 25 -12.44 20.50 22.32
C ALA A 25 -12.15 21.37 23.56
N ASP A 26 -11.07 21.10 24.27
CA ASP A 26 -10.54 21.88 25.38
C ASP A 26 -9.85 23.19 24.94
N GLY A 27 -9.72 23.41 23.63
CA GLY A 27 -9.15 24.62 23.07
C GLY A 27 -7.62 24.66 23.03
N ASN A 28 -6.93 23.62 23.54
CA ASN A 28 -5.49 23.47 23.42
C ASN A 28 -5.10 22.63 22.20
N CYS A 29 -3.86 22.76 21.76
CA CYS A 29 -3.32 21.91 20.70
C CYS A 29 -3.27 20.45 21.15
N LEU A 30 -3.77 19.55 20.31
CA LEU A 30 -3.65 18.12 20.55
C LEU A 30 -2.17 17.71 20.53
N LYS A 31 -1.88 16.63 21.27
CA LYS A 31 -0.53 16.01 21.32
C LYS A 31 -0.50 14.65 20.63
N ALA A 32 -1.67 14.13 20.31
CA ALA A 32 -1.88 12.85 19.67
C ALA A 32 -3.15 12.93 18.83
N CYS A 33 -3.22 12.13 17.78
CA CYS A 33 -4.39 12.03 16.91
C CYS A 33 -5.12 10.71 17.13
N ALA A 34 -6.44 10.75 17.07
CA ALA A 34 -7.27 9.54 16.98
C ALA A 34 -7.63 9.25 15.52
N THR A 35 -7.85 10.31 14.74
CA THR A 35 -8.27 10.31 13.35
C THR A 35 -7.50 11.35 12.55
N SER A 36 -7.51 11.27 11.23
CA SER A 36 -6.84 12.27 10.37
C SER A 36 -7.49 13.66 10.47
N ASP A 37 -8.74 13.76 10.94
CA ASP A 37 -9.40 15.05 11.22
C ASP A 37 -8.80 15.82 12.41
N ASP A 38 -8.01 15.14 13.25
CA ASP A 38 -7.26 15.75 14.35
C ASP A 38 -5.96 16.41 13.88
N CYS A 39 -5.61 16.21 12.60
CA CYS A 39 -4.35 16.64 12.01
C CYS A 39 -4.52 17.93 11.20
N ALA A 40 -3.47 18.75 11.18
CA ALA A 40 -3.42 19.93 10.32
C ALA A 40 -3.43 19.51 8.84
N PRO A 41 -3.93 20.37 7.92
CA PRO A 41 -3.87 20.12 6.49
C PRO A 41 -2.47 19.69 6.02
N GLY A 42 -2.39 18.69 5.15
CA GLY A 42 -1.11 18.13 4.68
C GLY A 42 -0.50 17.08 5.63
N THR A 43 -1.19 16.73 6.72
CA THR A 43 -0.79 15.63 7.60
C THR A 43 -1.95 14.65 7.82
N VAL A 44 -1.62 13.38 8.08
CA VAL A 44 -2.58 12.30 8.37
C VAL A 44 -2.23 11.63 9.68
N CYS A 45 -3.24 11.06 10.35
CA CYS A 45 -2.99 10.39 11.61
C CYS A 45 -2.41 8.99 11.39
N ASP A 46 -1.18 8.77 11.86
CA ASP A 46 -0.63 7.43 11.98
C ASP A 46 -1.23 6.75 13.23
N ALA A 47 -2.10 5.78 13.01
CA ALA A 47 -2.79 5.09 14.09
C ALA A 47 -1.86 4.23 14.98
N THR A 48 -0.67 3.88 14.49
CA THR A 48 0.33 3.06 15.19
C THR A 48 1.07 3.89 16.22
N VAL A 49 1.57 5.07 15.82
CA VAL A 49 2.32 5.97 16.70
C VAL A 49 1.47 7.10 17.30
N LYS A 50 0.19 7.18 16.91
CA LYS A 50 -0.78 8.20 17.33
C LYS A 50 -0.30 9.63 17.07
N ALA A 51 0.41 9.84 15.96
CA ALA A 51 1.01 11.10 15.59
C ALA A 51 0.57 11.55 14.19
N CYS A 52 0.46 12.86 13.98
CA CYS A 52 0.21 13.42 12.66
C CYS A 52 1.51 13.43 11.84
N VAL A 53 1.52 12.69 10.75
CA VAL A 53 2.67 12.55 9.84
C VAL A 53 2.36 13.24 8.52
N GLY A 54 3.36 13.87 7.90
CA GLY A 54 3.21 14.52 6.60
C GLY A 54 2.84 13.51 5.52
N VAL A 55 1.79 13.81 4.75
CA VAL A 55 1.60 13.17 3.45
C VAL A 55 2.57 13.85 2.50
N ALA A 56 3.56 13.11 1.99
CA ALA A 56 4.46 13.64 0.98
C ALA A 56 3.60 14.20 -0.15
N ALA A 57 3.62 15.53 -0.30
CA ALA A 57 3.06 16.17 -1.48
C ALA A 57 3.76 15.50 -2.66
N ALA A 58 2.98 14.94 -3.58
CA ALA A 58 3.52 14.57 -4.88
C ALA A 58 4.14 15.85 -5.44
N THR A 59 5.46 15.98 -5.36
CA THR A 59 6.19 17.08 -5.93
C THR A 59 6.04 16.93 -7.43
N GLU A 60 5.14 17.73 -8.00
CA GLU A 60 5.07 17.94 -9.44
C GLU A 60 6.26 18.82 -9.85
N ASP A 61 7.45 18.23 -9.92
CA ASP A 61 8.61 18.72 -10.68
C ASP A 61 9.75 17.69 -10.53
N ASP A 62 9.86 16.79 -11.51
CA ASP A 62 11.06 16.55 -12.31
C ASP A 62 10.83 15.37 -13.26
N GLY A 63 11.00 15.62 -14.56
CA GLY A 63 10.92 14.60 -15.59
C GLY A 63 12.08 13.60 -15.47
N GLY A 64 11.78 12.31 -15.50
CA GLY A 64 12.80 11.29 -15.73
C GLY A 64 12.50 9.94 -15.11
N GLY A 65 12.11 8.99 -15.95
CA GLY A 65 12.60 7.63 -15.82
C GLY A 65 11.68 6.64 -15.10
N CYS A 66 11.25 5.66 -15.87
CA CYS A 66 10.89 4.34 -15.37
C CYS A 66 12.03 3.75 -14.54
N ALA A 67 11.77 3.44 -13.27
CA ALA A 67 12.52 2.41 -12.54
C ALA A 67 11.56 1.61 -11.64
N ILE A 68 10.65 0.87 -12.29
CA ILE A 68 10.09 -0.34 -11.67
C ILE A 68 11.24 -1.34 -11.58
N GLY A 69 11.79 -1.53 -10.37
CA GLY A 69 12.55 -2.75 -10.07
C GLY A 69 13.67 -2.60 -9.04
N SER A 70 13.32 -2.70 -7.75
CA SER A 70 14.19 -3.39 -6.79
C SER A 70 13.36 -4.32 -5.90
N ARG A 71 13.19 -5.53 -6.46
CA ARG A 71 13.07 -6.85 -5.82
C ARG A 71 12.76 -6.88 -4.32
N SER A 72 11.54 -7.29 -4.00
CA SER A 72 11.28 -8.23 -2.92
C SER A 72 10.15 -9.16 -3.38
N SER A 73 10.50 -10.41 -3.65
CA SER A 73 9.60 -11.46 -4.13
C SER A 73 8.38 -11.63 -3.21
N PRO A 74 7.15 -11.35 -3.66
CA PRO A 74 6.00 -12.02 -3.07
C PRO A 74 6.04 -13.47 -3.55
N ARG A 75 6.29 -14.39 -2.60
CA ARG A 75 6.09 -15.83 -2.81
C ARG A 75 4.69 -16.04 -3.38
N SER A 76 4.65 -16.45 -4.64
CA SER A 76 3.48 -16.64 -5.48
C SER A 76 2.64 -17.83 -4.99
N PHE A 77 1.92 -17.67 -3.87
CA PHE A 77 0.94 -18.66 -3.42
C PHE A 77 -0.22 -18.83 -4.43
N GLY A 78 -0.42 -17.88 -5.35
CA GLY A 78 -1.37 -18.02 -6.47
C GLY A 78 -0.83 -18.76 -7.70
N ALA A 79 0.50 -18.87 -7.87
CA ALA A 79 1.08 -19.53 -9.06
C ALA A 79 1.03 -21.07 -8.97
N ALA A 80 0.97 -21.62 -7.75
CA ALA A 80 0.90 -23.07 -7.55
C ALA A 80 -0.41 -23.69 -8.07
N LEU A 81 -1.53 -22.98 -7.96
CA LEU A 81 -2.84 -23.48 -8.44
C LEU A 81 -2.97 -23.43 -9.97
N ALA A 82 -2.42 -22.38 -10.62
CA ALA A 82 -2.42 -22.28 -12.07
C ALA A 82 -1.51 -23.34 -12.73
N ALA A 83 -0.36 -23.64 -12.11
CA ALA A 83 0.57 -24.67 -12.61
C ALA A 83 -0.01 -26.09 -12.51
N LEU A 84 -0.78 -26.41 -11.45
CA LEU A 84 -1.43 -27.72 -11.31
C LEU A 84 -2.55 -27.94 -12.35
N LEU A 85 -3.31 -26.89 -12.67
CA LEU A 85 -4.36 -26.97 -13.70
C LEU A 85 -3.77 -27.13 -15.11
N LEU A 86 -2.70 -26.39 -15.46
CA LEU A 86 -2.02 -26.56 -16.74
C LEU A 86 -1.31 -27.93 -16.87
N ALA A 87 -0.64 -28.39 -15.80
CA ALA A 87 0.02 -29.70 -15.79
C ALA A 87 -0.99 -30.86 -15.91
N GLY A 88 -2.17 -30.74 -15.30
CA GLY A 88 -3.26 -31.72 -15.42
C GLY A 88 -3.81 -31.85 -16.84
N VAL A 89 -4.00 -30.72 -17.54
CA VAL A 89 -4.50 -30.70 -18.93
C VAL A 89 -3.46 -31.26 -19.91
N LEU A 90 -2.19 -30.89 -19.75
CA LEU A 90 -1.10 -31.36 -20.62
C LEU A 90 -0.83 -32.86 -20.43
N ARG A 91 -0.87 -33.37 -19.19
CA ARG A 91 -0.68 -34.80 -18.89
C ARG A 91 -1.84 -35.68 -19.39
N ARG A 92 -3.06 -35.13 -19.51
CA ARG A 92 -4.20 -35.84 -20.10
C ARG A 92 -4.10 -35.94 -21.63
N ARG A 93 -3.45 -34.95 -22.27
CA ARG A 93 -3.25 -34.89 -23.72
C ARG A 93 -2.10 -35.80 -24.18
N SER A 94 -1.02 -35.91 -23.40
CA SER A 94 0.10 -36.81 -23.71
C SER A 94 -0.25 -38.30 -23.61
N ARG A 95 -1.16 -38.69 -22.70
CA ARG A 95 -1.68 -40.08 -22.66
C ARG A 95 -2.52 -40.47 -23.87
N ARG A 96 -3.02 -39.51 -24.65
CA ARG A 96 -3.69 -39.79 -25.94
C ARG A 96 -2.71 -39.85 -27.11
N ALA A 97 -1.56 -39.17 -27.01
CA ALA A 97 -0.52 -39.18 -28.03
C ALA A 97 0.47 -40.35 -27.88
N GLY A 98 0.58 -40.96 -26.69
CA GLY A 98 1.45 -42.12 -26.44
C GLY A 98 0.89 -43.48 -26.89
N ARG A 99 -0.17 -43.54 -27.70
CA ARG A 99 -0.72 -44.80 -28.26
C ARG A 99 -0.51 -44.95 -29.77
N ALA A 100 0.47 -44.24 -30.32
CA ALA A 100 0.91 -44.39 -31.71
C ALA A 100 2.44 -44.45 -31.74
N GLY A 101 3.01 -45.60 -31.34
CA GLY A 101 4.46 -45.77 -31.37
C GLY A 101 5.00 -46.97 -30.62
N GLU A 102 4.43 -48.16 -30.79
CA GLU A 102 5.16 -49.42 -30.55
C GLU A 102 4.59 -50.47 -31.51
N GLY A 103 5.40 -50.90 -32.48
CA GLY A 103 4.95 -51.84 -33.53
C GLY A 103 5.72 -51.82 -34.86
N THR A 104 6.95 -51.29 -34.90
CA THR A 104 8.02 -51.71 -35.83
C THR A 104 8.38 -53.17 -35.43
N GLN A 105 8.53 -54.22 -36.25
CA GLN A 105 8.58 -54.39 -37.70
C GLN A 105 8.87 -55.89 -38.03
N LEU A 106 8.10 -56.48 -38.97
CA LEU A 106 8.46 -57.45 -40.05
C LEU A 106 9.01 -58.89 -39.70
N PRO A 107 9.31 -59.77 -40.69
CA PRO A 107 8.38 -60.71 -41.33
C PRO A 107 8.96 -62.15 -41.46
N GLY A 108 8.19 -63.09 -42.03
CA GLY A 108 8.73 -64.26 -42.75
C GLY A 108 9.16 -65.45 -41.90
#